data_AF-A0A7G5EK71-F1
#
_entry.id   AF-A0A7G5EK71-F1
#
_cell.length_a   1.000
_cell.length_b   1.000
_cell.length_c   1.000
_cell.angle_alpha   90.00
_cell.angle_beta   90.00
_cell.angle_gamma   90.00
#
_symmetry.space_group_name_H-M   'P 1'
#
loop_
_entity.id
_entity.type
_entity.pdbx_description
1 polymer ?
#
loop_
_entity_poly.entity_id
_entity_poly.type
_entity_poly.pdbx_seq_one_letter_code
_entity_poly.pdbx_strand_id
1 'polypeptide(L)'
;MVKISSQQQDELQRAISEFVGAFEVVFRYDWNYSSEMIGDAGASFLEPNVENENEDWGARGVLLERYRVLVAAMKECGMEPRFPFPLENLPEAPKRLW
;
A
#
# COMPACT_ATOMS: atom_id res chain seq x y z
N MET A 1 -28.00 12.37 -5.78
CA MET A 1 -26.56 12.40 -6.14
C MET A 1 -25.88 13.36 -5.17
N VAL A 2 -24.98 12.87 -4.33
CA VAL A 2 -24.28 13.71 -3.34
C VAL A 2 -23.29 14.60 -4.11
N LYS A 3 -23.39 15.93 -3.97
CA LYS A 3 -22.40 16.87 -4.49
C LYS A 3 -21.34 17.07 -3.41
N ILE A 4 -20.12 16.64 -3.70
CA ILE A 4 -18.93 16.91 -2.89
C ILE A 4 -18.34 18.26 -3.31
N SER A 5 -17.91 19.06 -2.35
CA SER A 5 -17.19 20.32 -2.62
C SER A 5 -15.76 20.06 -3.10
N SER A 6 -15.13 21.06 -3.71
CA SER A 6 -13.70 20.97 -4.09
C SER A 6 -12.82 20.67 -2.87
N GLN A 7 -13.08 21.34 -1.74
CA GLN A 7 -12.36 21.10 -0.49
C GLN A 7 -12.50 19.64 -0.02
N GLN A 8 -13.72 19.08 -0.06
CA GLN A 8 -13.94 17.69 0.33
C GLN A 8 -13.25 16.71 -0.63
N GLN A 9 -13.17 17.04 -1.92
CA GLN A 9 -12.45 16.26 -2.91
C GLN A 9 -10.94 16.29 -2.64
N ASP A 10 -10.37 17.45 -2.33
CA ASP A 10 -8.94 17.61 -2.00
C ASP A 10 -8.58 16.85 -0.71
N GLU A 11 -9.44 16.95 0.31
CA GLU A 11 -9.28 16.21 1.58
C GLU A 11 -9.34 14.70 1.36
N LEU A 12 -10.25 14.21 0.51
CA LEU A 12 -10.34 12.80 0.16
C LEU A 12 -9.11 12.33 -0.61
N GLN A 13 -8.65 13.09 -1.61
CA GLN A 13 -7.44 12.75 -2.38
C GLN A 13 -6.21 12.68 -1.47
N ARG A 14 -6.08 13.63 -0.54
CA ARG A 14 -5.02 13.61 0.47
C ARG A 14 -5.11 12.36 1.34
N ALA A 15 -6.28 12.07 1.90
CA ALA A 15 -6.49 10.92 2.77
C ALA A 15 -6.18 9.59 2.06
N ILE A 16 -6.59 9.43 0.80
CA ILE A 16 -6.26 8.25 0.00
C ILE A 16 -4.75 8.13 -0.21
N SER A 17 -4.10 9.24 -0.59
CA SER A 17 -2.65 9.26 -0.85
C SER A 17 -1.85 8.91 0.41
N GLU A 18 -2.22 9.46 1.56
CA GLU A 18 -1.60 9.19 2.85
C GLU A 18 -1.86 7.75 3.32
N PHE A 19 -3.09 7.25 3.16
CA PHE A 19 -3.42 5.86 3.48
C PHE A 19 -2.58 4.88 2.66
N VAL A 20 -2.49 5.08 1.35
CA VAL A 20 -1.69 4.21 0.47
C VAL A 20 -0.20 4.30 0.80
N GLY A 21 0.31 5.48 1.11
CA GLY A 21 1.70 5.63 1.56
C GLY A 21 1.99 4.88 2.87
N ALA A 22 1.11 5.01 3.87
CA ALA A 22 1.24 4.27 5.13
C ALA A 22 1.08 2.74 4.92
N PHE A 23 0.18 2.33 4.04
CA PHE A 23 -0.01 0.92 3.69
C PHE A 23 1.27 0.34 3.08
N GLU A 24 1.91 1.04 2.15
CA GLU A 24 3.18 0.60 1.58
C GLU A 24 4.30 0.56 2.62
N VAL A 25 4.36 1.51 3.57
CA VAL A 25 5.32 1.43 4.67
C VAL A 25 5.21 0.10 5.41
N VAL A 26 4.02 -0.28 5.86
CA VAL A 26 3.82 -1.53 6.63
C VAL A 26 4.08 -2.76 5.78
N PHE A 27 3.53 -2.79 4.57
CA PHE A 27 3.41 -4.02 3.79
C PHE A 27 4.51 -4.22 2.74
N ARG A 28 5.40 -3.24 2.58
CA ARG A 28 6.58 -3.30 1.69
C ARG A 28 7.86 -3.01 2.46
N TYR A 29 7.95 -1.82 3.05
CA TYR A 29 9.22 -1.27 3.52
C TYR A 29 9.61 -1.76 4.93
N ASP A 30 8.64 -1.88 5.83
CA ASP A 30 8.80 -2.36 7.20
C ASP A 30 8.31 -3.81 7.34
N TRP A 31 8.29 -4.55 6.23
CA TRP A 31 7.69 -5.87 6.20
C TRP A 31 8.46 -6.86 7.07
N ASN A 32 9.78 -6.85 7.07
CA ASN A 32 10.57 -7.76 7.91
C ASN A 32 10.12 -7.67 9.37
N TYR A 33 10.06 -6.45 9.91
CA TYR A 33 9.55 -6.19 11.25
C TYR A 33 8.07 -6.59 11.41
N SER A 34 7.21 -6.17 10.48
CA SER A 34 5.77 -6.48 10.52
C SER A 34 5.50 -7.99 10.50
N SER A 35 6.27 -8.73 9.70
CA SER A 35 6.17 -10.16 9.50
C SER A 35 6.68 -10.95 10.70
N GLU A 36 7.75 -10.49 11.36
CA GLU A 36 8.19 -11.02 12.66
C GLU A 36 7.10 -10.87 13.73
N MET A 37 6.41 -9.73 13.75
CA MET A 37 5.30 -9.49 14.67
C MET A 37 4.06 -10.34 14.35
N ILE A 38 3.92 -10.80 13.10
CA ILE A 38 2.80 -11.64 12.64
C ILE A 38 3.18 -13.15 12.61
N GLY A 39 4.47 -13.47 12.69
CA GLY A 39 5.01 -14.83 12.78
C GLY A 39 5.39 -15.50 11.45
N ASP A 40 5.67 -14.73 10.39
CA ASP A 40 5.95 -15.25 9.04
C ASP A 40 7.21 -14.58 8.46
N ALA A 41 8.06 -15.29 7.71
CA ALA A 41 9.36 -14.76 7.27
C ALA A 41 9.69 -15.09 5.80
N GLY A 42 10.19 -14.09 5.05
CA GLY A 42 10.85 -14.28 3.73
C GLY A 42 10.10 -13.75 2.50
N ALA A 43 8.86 -13.29 2.63
CA ALA A 43 8.02 -12.79 1.53
C ALA A 43 7.12 -11.66 2.01
N SER A 44 6.85 -10.61 1.21
CA SER A 44 6.03 -9.46 1.66
C SER A 44 4.57 -9.57 1.26
N PHE A 45 3.71 -8.80 1.93
CA PHE A 45 2.30 -8.73 1.54
C PHE A 45 2.13 -8.27 0.09
N LEU A 46 2.93 -7.31 -0.39
CA LEU A 46 2.85 -6.83 -1.78
C LEU A 46 3.61 -7.74 -2.77
N GLU A 47 4.61 -8.47 -2.30
CA GLU A 47 5.48 -9.35 -3.08
C GLU A 47 5.64 -10.70 -2.36
N PRO A 48 4.64 -11.59 -2.45
CA PRO A 48 4.59 -12.80 -1.64
C PRO A 48 5.49 -13.93 -2.14
N ASN A 49 6.03 -13.83 -3.35
CA ASN A 49 6.92 -14.86 -3.93
C ASN A 49 6.34 -16.30 -3.90
N VAL A 50 5.03 -16.46 -3.96
CA VAL A 50 4.32 -17.76 -4.02
C VAL A 50 3.57 -17.92 -5.34
N GLU A 51 3.38 -19.16 -5.80
CA GLU A 51 2.61 -19.44 -7.01
C GLU A 51 1.10 -19.19 -6.84
N ASN A 52 0.57 -19.38 -5.63
CA ASN A 52 -0.84 -19.17 -5.30
C ASN A 52 -1.02 -18.09 -4.22
N GLU A 53 -1.34 -16.85 -4.63
CA GLU A 53 -1.49 -15.70 -3.73
C GLU A 53 -2.66 -15.82 -2.71
N ASN A 54 -3.49 -16.87 -2.79
CA ASN A 54 -4.65 -17.06 -1.92
C ASN A 54 -4.40 -17.94 -0.68
N GLU A 55 -3.27 -18.63 -0.60
CA GLU A 55 -3.06 -19.68 0.41
C GLU A 55 -2.65 -19.15 1.79
N ASP A 56 -2.15 -17.91 1.88
CA ASP A 56 -1.79 -17.29 3.15
C ASP A 56 -2.74 -16.15 3.53
N TRP A 57 -3.25 -16.24 4.76
CA TRP A 57 -4.01 -15.20 5.45
C TRP A 57 -5.41 -14.88 4.88
N GLY A 58 -6.17 -15.89 4.44
CA GLY A 58 -7.64 -15.94 4.29
C GLY A 58 -8.35 -14.88 3.42
N ALA A 59 -8.10 -13.59 3.66
CA ALA A 59 -8.56 -12.44 2.90
C ALA A 59 -7.43 -11.67 2.17
N ARG A 60 -6.16 -12.13 2.28
CA ARG A 60 -5.00 -11.48 1.68
C ARG A 60 -5.15 -11.21 0.19
N GLY A 61 -5.54 -12.23 -0.59
CA GLY A 61 -5.69 -12.11 -2.03
C GLY A 61 -6.67 -11.00 -2.43
N VAL A 62 -7.81 -10.92 -1.73
CA VAL A 62 -8.81 -9.86 -1.96
C VAL A 62 -8.26 -8.49 -1.57
N LEU A 63 -7.55 -8.37 -0.44
CA LEU A 63 -6.96 -7.10 -0.02
C LEU A 63 -5.92 -6.59 -1.04
N LEU A 64 -5.05 -7.49 -1.52
CA LEU A 64 -4.03 -7.16 -2.51
C LEU A 64 -4.65 -6.78 -3.87
N GLU A 65 -5.69 -7.49 -4.31
CA GLU A 65 -6.46 -7.15 -5.50
C GLU A 65 -7.01 -5.73 -5.40
N ARG A 66 -7.69 -5.39 -4.30
CA ARG A 66 -8.29 -4.07 -4.10
C ARG A 66 -7.24 -2.96 -4.01
N TYR A 67 -6.11 -3.23 -3.37
CA TYR A 67 -4.97 -2.32 -3.35
C TYR A 67 -4.44 -2.06 -4.76
N ARG A 68 -4.20 -3.11 -5.58
CA ARG A 68 -3.73 -2.97 -6.97
C ARG A 68 -4.71 -2.15 -7.82
N VAL A 69 -6.02 -2.37 -7.68
CA VAL A 69 -7.07 -1.58 -8.35
C VAL A 69 -7.01 -0.10 -7.93
N LEU A 70 -6.88 0.17 -6.63
CA LEU A 70 -6.78 1.54 -6.11
C LEU A 70 -5.54 2.26 -6.65
N VAL A 71 -4.37 1.62 -6.61
CA VAL A 71 -3.12 2.20 -7.11
C VAL A 71 -3.21 2.50 -8.62
N ALA A 72 -3.81 1.59 -9.40
CA ALA A 72 -4.04 1.83 -10.83
C ALA A 72 -4.93 3.07 -11.06
N ALA A 73 -6.05 3.16 -10.34
CA ALA A 73 -6.95 4.31 -10.42
C ALA A 73 -6.27 5.62 -9.97
N MET A 74 -5.46 5.57 -8.91
CA MET A 74 -4.67 6.73 -8.46
C MET A 74 -3.72 7.21 -9.56
N LYS A 75 -3.01 6.29 -10.21
CA LYS A 75 -2.09 6.60 -11.31
C LYS A 75 -2.81 7.24 -12.49
N GLU A 76 -3.97 6.73 -12.88
CA GLU A 76 -4.81 7.34 -13.94
C GLU A 76 -5.28 8.75 -13.55
N CYS A 77 -5.48 9.00 -12.27
CA CYS A 77 -5.85 10.31 -11.73
C CYS A 77 -4.65 11.24 -11.46
N GLY A 78 -3.41 10.82 -11.74
CA GLY A 78 -2.21 11.60 -11.43
C GLY A 78 -1.95 11.75 -9.92
N MET A 79 -2.46 10.83 -9.10
CA MET A 79 -2.24 10.78 -7.66
C MET A 79 -1.07 9.87 -7.32
N GLU A 80 -0.23 10.30 -6.38
CA GLU A 80 0.88 9.51 -5.86
C GLU A 80 0.69 9.23 -4.36
N PRO A 81 1.13 8.06 -3.87
CA PRO A 81 1.21 7.79 -2.44
C PRO A 81 2.03 8.87 -1.71
N ARG A 82 1.55 9.31 -0.54
CA ARG A 82 2.25 10.24 0.34
C ARG A 82 2.77 9.49 1.55
N PHE A 83 4.09 9.41 1.67
CA PHE A 83 4.74 8.71 2.77
C PHE A 83 4.75 9.55 4.04
N PRO A 84 4.58 8.92 5.22
CA PRO A 84 4.62 9.63 6.51
C PRO A 84 6.03 10.18 6.84
N PHE A 85 7.05 9.72 6.13
CA PHE A 85 8.44 10.16 6.25
C PHE A 85 9.21 9.87 4.95
N PRO A 86 10.37 10.49 4.73
CA PRO A 86 11.24 10.17 3.59
C PRO A 86 11.63 8.68 3.59
N LEU A 87 11.43 8.01 2.44
CA LEU A 87 11.72 6.57 2.29
C LEU A 87 13.19 6.21 2.50
N GLU A 88 14.09 7.17 2.27
CA GLU A 88 15.53 7.04 2.53
C GLU A 88 15.88 6.83 4.01
N ASN A 89 14.94 7.04 4.93
CA ASN A 89 15.09 6.71 6.34
C ASN A 89 14.69 5.25 6.67
N LEU A 90 14.21 4.47 5.69
CA LEU A 90 13.85 3.07 5.88
C LEU A 90 15.02 2.14 5.54
N PRO A 91 15.34 1.15 6.38
CA PRO A 91 16.35 0.15 6.06
C PRO A 91 15.91 -0.64 4.81
N GLU A 92 16.81 -0.75 3.83
CA GLU A 92 16.60 -1.56 2.61
C GLU A 92 15.50 -1.10 1.64
N ALA A 93 15.12 0.18 1.63
CA ALA A 93 14.03 0.67 0.78
C ALA A 93 14.19 0.27 -0.71
N PRO A 94 13.32 -0.60 -1.28
CA PRO A 94 13.34 -0.87 -2.70
C PRO A 94 13.09 0.42 -3.48
N LYS A 95 13.93 0.66 -4.49
CA LYS A 95 13.74 1.78 -5.42
C LYS A 95 12.60 1.43 -6.38
N ARG A 96 11.37 1.77 -6.01
CA ARG A 96 10.35 2.31 -6.93
C ARG A 96 9.02 2.54 -6.23
N LEU A 97 8.47 3.73 -6.48
CA LEU A 97 7.05 3.83 -6.75
C LEU A 97 6.91 3.54 -8.25
N TRP A 98 6.46 2.31 -8.52
CA TRP A 98 6.18 1.63 -9.80
C TRP A 98 7.27 0.69 -10.34
#